data_AF-A0A0H3DCK4-F1
#
_entry.id   AF-A0A0H3DCK4-F1
#
_cell.length_a   1.000
_cell.length_b   1.000
_cell.length_c   1.000
_cell.angle_alpha   90.00
_cell.angle_beta   90.00
_cell.angle_gamma   90.00
#
_symmetry.space_group_name_H-M   'P 1'
#
loop_
_entity.id
_entity.type
_entity.pdbx_description
1 polymer ?
#
loop_
_entity_poly.entity_id
_entity_poly.type
_entity_poly.pdbx_seq_one_letter_code
_entity_poly.pdbx_strand_id
1 'polypeptide(L)'
;MHAGAATAAQTDWRQILALYGQLLAFAPTPVVELNRAVAVAEVHGPDAALTLVDELDLANYYAFHATRADLLRRLGRGDEAQAAYRPAAGLAPTDAERDFLGRGGRGCALSDHVRWVRSRSASSAAT
;
A
#
# COMPACT_ATOMS: atom_id res chain seq x y z
N MET A 1 -0.72 7.33 25.44
CA MET A 1 -1.17 8.39 24.52
C MET A 1 -1.96 7.70 23.41
N HIS A 2 -3.25 7.99 23.32
CA HIS A 2 -4.20 7.23 22.51
C HIS A 2 -4.21 7.65 21.04
N ALA A 3 -4.34 6.63 20.20
CA ALA A 3 -4.54 6.72 18.76
C ALA A 3 -5.71 7.66 18.44
N GLY A 4 -5.42 8.74 17.72
CA GLY A 4 -6.39 9.72 17.27
C GLY A 4 -5.98 10.28 15.92
N ALA A 5 -6.18 9.52 14.85
CA ALA A 5 -6.16 10.06 13.50
C ALA A 5 -7.40 9.56 12.75
N ALA A 6 -8.39 10.45 12.62
CA ALA A 6 -9.64 10.17 11.92
C ALA A 6 -9.48 10.29 10.39
N THR A 7 -8.37 10.87 9.90
CA THR A 7 -8.04 11.04 8.48
C THR A 7 -6.55 10.76 8.19
N ALA A 8 -6.21 10.35 6.97
CA ALA A 8 -4.82 10.16 6.53
C ALA A 8 -3.97 11.45 6.63
N ALA A 9 -4.61 12.62 6.60
CA ALA A 9 -3.97 13.93 6.78
C ALA A 9 -3.56 14.22 8.23
N GLN A 10 -4.12 13.50 9.22
CA GLN A 10 -3.73 13.61 10.63
C GLN A 10 -2.65 12.61 11.04
N THR A 11 -2.31 11.68 10.16
CA THR A 11 -1.23 10.75 10.39
C THR A 11 0.10 11.49 10.28
N ASP A 12 0.92 11.45 11.33
CA ASP A 12 2.30 11.95 11.26
C ASP A 12 3.14 10.97 10.41
N TRP A 13 3.10 11.16 9.09
CA TRP A 13 3.83 10.34 8.14
C TRP A 13 5.34 10.42 8.31
N ARG A 14 5.87 11.54 8.83
CA ARG A 14 7.29 11.67 9.14
C ARG A 14 7.67 10.79 10.33
N GLN A 15 6.83 10.76 11.37
CA GLN A 15 7.00 9.84 12.49
C GLN A 15 6.89 8.39 12.03
N ILE A 16 5.92 8.03 11.19
CA ILE A 16 5.79 6.67 10.64
C ILE A 16 7.03 6.30 9.82
N LEU A 17 7.52 7.18 8.96
CA LEU A 17 8.72 6.95 8.18
C LEU A 17 9.94 6.72 9.09
N ALA A 18 10.08 7.51 10.15
CA ALA A 18 11.15 7.32 11.14
C ALA A 18 11.04 5.95 11.83
N LEU A 19 9.84 5.55 12.26
CA LEU A 19 9.59 4.26 12.90
C LEU A 19 9.90 3.09 11.96
N TYR A 20 9.51 3.17 10.69
CA TYR A 20 9.87 2.16 9.70
C TYR A 20 11.37 2.15 9.40
N GLY A 21 12.04 3.30 9.42
CA GLY A 21 13.50 3.38 9.32
C GLY A 21 14.19 2.64 10.47
N GLN A 22 13.70 2.82 11.70
CA GLN A 22 14.18 2.07 12.86
C GLN A 22 13.89 0.57 12.70
N LEU A 23 12.66 0.19 12.34
CA LEU A 23 12.29 -1.21 12.15
C LEU A 23 13.14 -1.89 11.07
N LEU A 24 13.42 -1.22 9.95
CA LEU A 24 14.25 -1.76 8.88
C LEU A 24 15.68 -2.04 9.36
N ALA A 25 16.24 -1.21 10.24
CA ALA A 25 17.55 -1.44 10.84
C ALA A 25 17.59 -2.69 11.72
N PHE A 26 16.46 -3.06 12.35
CA PHE A 26 16.34 -4.28 13.17
C PHE A 26 15.91 -5.52 12.34
N ALA A 27 15.08 -5.33 11.32
CA ALA A 27 14.47 -6.39 10.53
C ALA A 27 14.40 -5.99 9.03
N PRO A 28 15.51 -6.14 8.29
CA PRO A 28 15.61 -5.73 6.88
C PRO A 28 14.94 -6.75 5.96
N THR A 29 13.61 -6.80 5.98
CA THR A 29 12.83 -7.68 5.11
C THR A 29 12.19 -6.88 3.97
N PRO A 30 12.00 -7.47 2.77
CA PRO A 30 11.34 -6.78 1.65
C PRO A 30 9.94 -6.26 1.98
N VAL A 31 9.20 -6.95 2.86
CA VAL A 31 7.86 -6.53 3.30
C VAL A 31 7.94 -5.28 4.19
N VAL A 32 8.95 -5.19 5.07
CA VAL A 32 9.18 -3.98 5.88
C VAL A 32 9.57 -2.81 4.97
N GLU A 33 10.39 -3.07 3.96
CA GLU A 33 10.80 -2.06 2.99
C GLU A 33 9.63 -1.57 2.12
N LEU A 34 8.75 -2.48 1.68
CA LEU A 34 7.50 -2.13 0.99
C LEU A 34 6.63 -1.20 1.86
N ASN A 35 6.44 -1.55 3.14
CA ASN A 35 5.66 -0.73 4.07
C ASN A 35 6.31 0.64 4.31
N ARG A 36 7.64 0.70 4.36
CA ARG A 36 8.38 1.97 4.42
C ARG A 36 8.17 2.81 3.16
N ALA A 37 8.16 2.20 1.97
CA ALA A 37 7.94 2.91 0.72
C ALA A 37 6.58 3.61 0.67
N VAL A 38 5.54 3.03 1.30
CA VAL A 38 4.25 3.73 1.48
C VAL A 38 4.42 5.01 2.30
N ALA A 39 5.18 4.98 3.40
CA ALA A 39 5.45 6.18 4.18
C ALA A 39 6.29 7.20 3.40
N VAL A 40 7.24 6.75 2.57
CA VAL A 40 7.99 7.61 1.64
C VAL A 40 7.05 8.29 0.64
N ALA A 41 6.04 7.60 0.14
CA ALA A 41 5.09 8.15 -0.82
C ALA A 41 4.32 9.35 -0.26
N GLU A 42 4.03 9.34 1.03
CA GLU A 42 3.29 10.40 1.72
C GLU A 42 4.19 11.55 2.16
N VAL A 43 5.46 11.30 2.47
CA VAL A 43 6.42 12.34 2.92
C VAL A 43 7.18 12.99 1.76
N HIS A 44 7.65 12.17 0.82
CA HIS A 44 8.57 12.55 -0.26
C HIS A 44 7.93 12.44 -1.65
N GLY A 45 6.71 11.89 -1.74
CA GLY A 45 5.96 11.79 -2.98
C GLY A 45 6.06 10.44 -3.68
N PRO A 46 5.15 10.19 -4.65
CA PRO A 46 4.99 8.88 -5.26
C PRO A 46 6.18 8.43 -6.13
N ASP A 47 6.93 9.37 -6.70
CA ASP A 47 8.10 9.08 -7.54
C ASP A 47 9.24 8.44 -6.72
N ALA A 48 9.56 9.04 -5.58
CA ALA A 48 10.57 8.54 -4.65
C ALA A 48 10.19 7.15 -4.11
N ALA A 49 8.91 6.94 -3.80
CA ALA A 49 8.42 5.64 -3.36
C ALA A 49 8.46 4.58 -4.47
N LEU A 50 8.12 4.95 -5.71
CA LEU A 50 8.11 4.02 -6.83
C LEU A 50 9.52 3.49 -7.12
N THR A 51 10.53 4.35 -7.04
CA THR A 51 11.94 3.95 -7.17
C THR A 51 12.29 2.84 -6.17
N LEU A 52 11.91 3.01 -4.89
CA LEU A 52 12.15 1.99 -3.86
C LEU A 52 11.36 0.71 -4.11
N VAL A 53 10.10 0.83 -4.52
CA VAL A 53 9.25 -0.35 -4.80
C VAL A 53 9.81 -1.14 -5.96
N ASP A 54 10.28 -0.50 -7.04
CA ASP A 54 10.81 -1.18 -8.23
C ASP A 54 12.08 -2.01 -7.95
N GLU A 55 12.76 -1.79 -6.81
CA GLU A 55 13.92 -2.58 -6.38
C GLU A 55 13.55 -3.86 -5.60
N LEU A 56 12.29 -4.03 -5.19
CA LEU A 56 11.85 -5.15 -4.35
C LEU A 56 11.55 -6.43 -5.14
N ASP A 57 12.09 -7.56 -4.69
CA ASP A 57 11.73 -8.88 -5.19
C ASP A 57 10.51 -9.46 -4.45
N LEU A 58 9.33 -8.96 -4.79
CA LEU A 58 8.04 -9.35 -4.19
C LEU A 58 6.99 -9.73 -5.26
N ALA A 59 7.43 -10.32 -6.37
CA ALA A 59 6.60 -10.59 -7.54
C ALA A 59 5.36 -11.48 -7.26
N ASN A 60 5.40 -12.33 -6.23
CA ASN A 60 4.27 -13.19 -5.84
C ASN A 60 3.40 -12.59 -4.72
N TYR A 61 3.63 -11.32 -4.35
CA TYR A 61 2.90 -10.66 -3.28
C TYR A 61 1.92 -9.62 -3.84
N TYR A 62 0.63 -9.81 -3.63
CA TYR A 62 -0.40 -8.94 -4.21
C TYR A 62 -0.25 -7.47 -3.78
N ALA A 63 0.14 -7.21 -2.52
CA ALA A 63 0.27 -5.87 -1.98
C ALA A 63 1.45 -5.09 -2.59
N PHE A 64 2.49 -5.79 -3.06
CA PHE A 64 3.57 -5.18 -3.84
C PHE A 64 3.01 -4.59 -5.15
N HIS A 65 2.29 -5.40 -5.91
CA HIS A 65 1.68 -4.97 -7.17
C HIS A 65 0.64 -3.88 -6.98
N ALA A 66 -0.20 -3.97 -5.94
CA ALA A 66 -1.19 -2.95 -5.60
C ALA A 66 -0.55 -1.61 -5.23
N THR A 67 0.54 -1.64 -4.45
CA THR A 67 1.30 -0.44 -4.07
C THR A 67 1.91 0.23 -5.29
N ARG A 68 2.61 -0.56 -6.12
CA ARG A 68 3.20 -0.08 -7.38
C ARG A 68 2.15 0.57 -8.29
N ALA A 69 0.99 -0.07 -8.44
CA ALA A 69 -0.10 0.43 -9.26
C ALA A 69 -0.66 1.78 -8.75
N ASP A 70 -0.83 1.94 -7.43
CA ASP A 70 -1.30 3.21 -6.86
C ASP A 70 -0.29 4.35 -7.07
N LEU A 71 1.01 4.08 -6.92
CA LEU A 71 2.07 5.06 -7.16
C LEU A 71 2.09 5.51 -8.62
N LEU A 72 2.03 4.57 -9.57
CA LEU A 72 1.94 4.87 -11.00
C LEU A 72 0.69 5.69 -11.34
N ARG A 73 -0.45 5.36 -10.73
CA ARG A 73 -1.70 6.11 -10.89
C ARG A 73 -1.56 7.55 -10.38
N ARG A 74 -0.95 7.76 -9.21
CA ARG A 74 -0.69 9.10 -8.65
C ARG A 74 0.26 9.93 -9.52
N LEU A 75 1.13 9.28 -10.29
CA LEU A 75 2.01 9.90 -11.28
C LEU A 75 1.34 10.12 -12.65
N GLY A 76 0.06 9.76 -12.81
CA GLY A 76 -0.65 9.86 -14.09
C GLY A 76 -0.29 8.77 -15.12
N ARG A 77 0.49 7.75 -14.73
CA ARG A 77 0.94 6.63 -15.57
C ARG A 77 -0.12 5.53 -15.62
N GLY A 78 -1.27 5.86 -16.20
CA GLY A 78 -2.48 5.02 -16.14
C GLY A 78 -2.34 3.61 -16.71
N ASP A 79 -1.70 3.47 -17.88
CA ASP A 79 -1.52 2.16 -18.53
C ASP A 79 -0.63 1.22 -17.70
N GLU A 80 0.45 1.77 -17.13
CA GLU A 80 1.35 1.02 -16.27
C GLU A 80 0.70 0.67 -14.93
N ALA A 81 -0.12 1.57 -14.38
CA ALA A 81 -0.92 1.27 -13.19
C ALA A 81 -1.89 0.10 -13.46
N GLN A 82 -2.58 0.10 -14.60
CA GLN A 82 -3.49 -0.98 -14.96
C GLN A 82 -2.75 -2.31 -15.19
N ALA A 83 -1.54 -2.26 -15.76
CA ALA A 83 -0.68 -3.42 -15.91
C ALA A 83 -0.26 -3.99 -14.55
N ALA A 84 0.03 -3.15 -13.56
CA ALA A 84 0.38 -3.55 -12.20
C ALA A 84 -0.83 -4.03 -11.37
N TYR A 85 -2.03 -3.47 -11.58
CA TYR A 85 -3.24 -3.97 -10.90
C TYR A 85 -3.64 -5.38 -11.30
N ARG A 86 -3.31 -5.83 -12.52
CA ARG A 86 -3.66 -7.16 -13.03
C ARG A 86 -3.05 -8.31 -12.20
N PRO A 87 -1.72 -8.38 -11.97
CA PRO A 87 -1.15 -9.38 -11.07
C PRO A 87 -1.63 -9.21 -9.63
N ALA A 88 -1.86 -7.98 -9.16
CA ALA A 88 -2.43 -7.74 -7.83
C ALA A 88 -3.80 -8.43 -7.67
N ALA A 89 -4.69 -8.27 -8.65
CA ALA A 89 -6.00 -8.92 -8.66
C ALA A 89 -5.90 -10.45 -8.82
N GLY A 90 -4.91 -10.96 -9.55
CA GLY A 90 -4.70 -12.41 -9.68
C GLY A 90 -4.26 -13.08 -8.38
N LEU A 91 -3.45 -12.38 -7.57
CA LEU A 91 -2.84 -12.88 -6.33
C LEU A 91 -3.64 -12.56 -5.06
N ALA A 92 -4.67 -11.70 -5.16
CA ALA A 92 -5.46 -11.29 -4.01
C ALA A 92 -6.15 -12.50 -3.32
N PRO A 93 -6.15 -12.55 -1.97
CA PRO A 93 -6.65 -13.72 -1.24
C PRO A 93 -8.17 -13.80 -1.19
N THR A 94 -8.90 -12.69 -1.39
CA THR A 94 -10.38 -12.67 -1.34
C THR A 94 -10.99 -12.12 -2.62
N ASP A 95 -12.17 -12.63 -3.01
CA ASP A 95 -12.88 -12.16 -4.21
C ASP A 95 -13.17 -10.66 -4.17
N ALA A 96 -13.44 -10.11 -2.98
CA ALA A 96 -13.63 -8.67 -2.79
C ALA A 96 -12.38 -7.85 -3.14
N GLU A 97 -11.18 -8.33 -2.78
CA GLU A 97 -9.91 -7.71 -3.16
C GLU A 97 -9.65 -7.86 -4.66
N ARG A 98 -9.90 -9.05 -5.23
CA ARG A 98 -9.75 -9.31 -6.67
C ARG A 98 -10.61 -8.35 -7.49
N ASP A 99 -11.87 -8.18 -7.10
CA ASP A 99 -12.83 -7.28 -7.72
C ASP A 99 -12.42 -5.82 -7.61
N PHE A 100 -11.99 -5.39 -6.42
CA PHE A 100 -11.54 -4.03 -6.18
C PHE A 100 -10.31 -3.68 -7.03
N LEU A 101 -9.29 -4.56 -7.02
CA LEU A 101 -8.06 -4.38 -7.78
C LEU A 101 -8.31 -4.51 -9.29
N GLY A 102 -9.21 -5.39 -9.71
CA GLY A 102 -9.63 -5.55 -11.11
C GLY A 102 -10.29 -4.30 -11.69
N ARG A 103 -10.96 -3.50 -10.84
CA ARG A 103 -11.50 -2.18 -11.20
C ARG A 103 -10.44 -1.06 -11.13
N GLY A 104 -9.16 -1.39 -11.02
CA GLY A 104 -8.05 -0.43 -11.03
C GLY A 104 -7.90 0.36 -9.74
N GLY A 105 -8.32 -0.21 -8.60
CA GLY A 105 -8.18 0.41 -7.28
C GLY A 105 -8.91 1.75 -7.12
N ARG A 106 -9.88 2.06 -7.99
CA ARG A 106 -10.57 3.34 -7.99
C ARG A 106 -11.42 3.51 -6.73
N GLY A 107 -11.20 4.60 -5.99
CA GLY A 107 -11.98 4.98 -4.80
C GLY A 107 -11.25 4.91 -3.45
N CYS A 108 -9.96 4.55 -3.40
CA CYS A 108 -9.15 4.56 -2.17
C CYS A 108 -7.69 4.92 -2.49
N ALA A 109 -7.09 5.85 -1.74
CA ALA A 109 -5.63 5.98 -1.72
C ALA A 109 -5.01 4.77 -0.99
N LEU A 110 -3.71 4.50 -1.17
CA LEU A 110 -2.95 3.53 -0.34
C LEU A 110 -3.25 3.68 1.17
N SER A 111 -3.43 4.91 1.63
CA SER A 111 -3.81 5.28 3.00
C SER A 111 -5.21 4.79 3.41
N ASP A 112 -6.14 4.65 2.46
CA ASP A 112 -7.48 4.10 2.67
C ASP A 112 -7.54 2.58 2.48
N HIS A 113 -6.59 1.98 1.74
CA HIS A 113 -6.50 0.53 1.58
C HIS A 113 -6.17 -0.18 2.91
N VAL A 114 -5.27 0.39 3.72
CA VAL A 114 -4.99 -0.10 5.09
C VAL A 114 -6.25 -0.05 5.96
N ARG A 115 -7.13 0.95 5.74
CA ARG A 115 -8.43 1.05 6.42
C ARG A 115 -9.44 0.02 5.90
N TRP A 116 -9.50 -0.21 4.59
CA TRP A 116 -10.41 -1.17 3.95
C TRP A 116 -10.11 -2.61 4.36
N VAL A 117 -8.83 -3.00 4.39
CA VAL A 117 -8.39 -4.31 4.90
C VAL A 117 -8.76 -4.46 6.39
N ARG A 118 -8.60 -3.40 7.20
CA ARG A 118 -8.96 -3.43 8.63
C ARG A 118 -10.47 -3.41 8.92
N SER A 119 -11.29 -2.74 8.10
CA SER A 119 -12.72 -2.59 8.36
C SER A 119 -13.55 -3.84 8.02
N ARG A 120 -13.04 -4.75 7.18
CA ARG A 120 -13.75 -6.00 6.82
C ARG A 120 -13.25 -7.25 7.55
N SER A 121 -12.03 -7.28 8.07
CA SER A 121 -11.59 -8.35 8.99
C SER A 121 -12.42 -8.40 10.28
N ALA A 122 -13.08 -7.29 10.65
CA ALA A 122 -14.02 -7.24 11.77
C ALA A 122 -15.45 -7.73 11.43
N SER A 123 -15.76 -8.01 10.16
CA SER A 123 -17.10 -8.45 9.71
C SER A 123 -17.18 -9.94 9.39
N SER A 124 -16.08 -10.69 9.42
CA SER A 124 -16.04 -12.13 9.15
C SER A 124 -15.93 -13.00 10.42
N ALA A 125 -16.34 -12.49 11.59
CA ALA A 125 -16.40 -13.23 12.86
C ALA A 125 -17.81 -13.25 13.48
N ALA A 126 -18.83 -12.89 12.71
CA ALA A 126 -20.23 -12.91 13.13
C ALA A 126 -21.11 -13.53 12.04
N THR A 127 -20.97 -14.84 11.83
CA THR A 127 -22.00 -15.77 11.34
C THR A 127 -21.55 -17.16 11.76
#